data_AF-A0A1T4V7C7-F1
#
_entry.id   AF-A0A1T4V7C7-F1
#
_cell.length_a   1.000
_cell.length_b   1.000
_cell.length_c   1.000
_cell.angle_alpha   90.00
_cell.angle_beta   90.00
_cell.angle_gamma   90.00
#
_symmetry.space_group_name_H-M   'P 1'
#
loop_
_entity.id
_entity.type
_entity.pdbx_description
1 polymer ?
#
loop_
_entity_poly.entity_id
_entity_poly.type
_entity_poly.pdbx_seq_one_letter_code
_entity_poly.pdbx_strand_id
1 'polypeptide(L)'
;MKWTFSENKEEMLLRAVAGKTDFQSRHIDNAANRPITFSNAEKSDYKVMLRPETRMNVLVLGLNQNAKDPVKRELYSNKDFRIALSYAIDRWDISETIFGGSVEPYQAAPLESSPFYSEEFATQYTDFDLKKANKMLDDLGLTNRDKDGFRLMENGERIRIEALSTTLVKPETRDALEMVKKHWGEIGVMLDVRIVDRSLQNSMRFANDYDVIPWYGDGGVGIIDEARWYMPYSPESTFGLGWYNWSANPNSDSAVEPPAAVKKQIELYSELRKTSDKKKQNELMQEIINIAQENFYAIGTVNNLPNTVIVNEKLRNVPEGMPESYNLMTPAPMRVGQLWFDNK
;
A
#
# COMPACT_ATOMS: atom_id res chain seq x y z
N MET A 1 31.56 2.47 9.41
CA MET A 1 30.17 2.80 9.79
C MET A 1 29.92 2.25 11.18
N LYS A 2 29.28 3.02 12.07
CA LYS A 2 28.87 2.56 13.41
C LYS A 2 27.36 2.70 13.50
N TRP A 3 26.70 1.68 14.06
CA TRP A 3 25.26 1.70 14.31
C TRP A 3 25.03 1.81 15.80
N THR A 4 24.15 2.71 16.21
CA THR A 4 23.70 2.82 17.60
C THR A 4 22.34 2.17 17.71
N PHE A 5 22.26 1.08 18.48
CA PHE A 5 21.01 0.38 18.71
C PHE A 5 20.09 1.19 19.62
N SER A 6 18.80 1.19 19.29
CA SER A 6 17.74 1.76 20.11
C SER A 6 16.44 1.04 19.76
N GLU A 7 15.60 0.78 20.75
CA GLU A 7 14.24 0.28 20.53
C GLU A 7 13.22 1.43 20.51
N ASN A 8 13.65 2.64 20.91
CA ASN A 8 12.78 3.79 21.03
C ASN A 8 12.94 4.71 19.82
N LYS A 9 11.91 4.76 18.97
CA LYS A 9 11.88 5.62 17.77
C LYS A 9 11.96 7.12 18.11
N GLU A 10 11.44 7.52 19.27
CA GLU A 10 11.53 8.91 19.74
C GLU A 10 12.97 9.28 20.08
N GLU A 11 13.72 8.39 20.73
CA GLU A 11 15.15 8.61 20.97
C GLU A 11 15.93 8.71 19.66
N MET A 12 15.62 7.86 18.67
CA MET A 12 16.24 7.94 17.34
C MET A 12 15.99 9.30 16.68
N LEU A 13 14.76 9.80 16.75
CA LEU A 13 14.38 11.12 16.23
C LEU A 13 15.15 12.23 16.95
N LEU A 14 15.07 12.28 18.29
CA LEU A 14 15.72 13.31 19.10
C LEU A 14 17.24 13.33 18.88
N ARG A 15 17.87 12.16 18.76
CA ARG A 15 19.30 12.04 18.45
C ARG A 15 19.61 12.58 17.06
N ALA A 16 18.77 12.26 16.06
CA ALA A 16 18.97 12.70 14.68
C ALA A 16 18.78 14.23 14.55
N VAL A 17 17.71 14.79 15.11
CA VAL A 17 17.45 16.25 15.06
C VAL A 17 18.39 17.06 15.96
N ALA A 18 19.10 16.42 16.89
CA ALA A 18 20.20 17.05 17.64
C ALA A 18 21.54 17.01 16.89
N GLY A 19 21.57 16.57 15.62
CA GLY A 19 22.80 16.45 14.82
C GLY A 19 23.76 15.35 15.28
N LYS A 20 23.31 14.42 16.12
CA LYS A 20 24.13 13.30 16.64
C LYS A 20 24.07 12.05 15.77
N THR A 21 23.60 12.17 14.53
CA THR A 21 23.57 11.08 13.55
C THR A 21 23.96 11.61 12.18
N ASP A 22 24.86 10.90 11.51
CA ASP A 22 25.41 11.36 10.23
C ASP A 22 24.49 11.14 9.05
N PHE A 23 23.64 10.13 9.15
CA PHE A 23 22.69 9.73 8.13
C PHE A 23 21.55 8.96 8.78
N GLN A 24 20.32 9.44 8.68
CA GLN A 24 19.14 8.75 9.19
C GLN A 24 17.92 9.06 8.32
N SER A 25 17.14 8.03 7.99
CA SER A 25 15.84 8.17 7.34
C SER A 25 14.88 7.17 7.99
N ARG A 26 15.26 5.89 7.93
CA ARG A 26 14.50 4.80 8.52
C ARG A 26 14.06 5.13 9.96
N HIS A 27 12.77 4.92 10.23
CA HIS A 27 12.11 5.13 11.53
C HIS A 27 11.77 6.58 11.90
N ILE A 28 12.40 7.57 11.26
CA ILE A 28 12.13 8.99 11.52
C ILE A 28 11.35 9.65 10.37
N ASP A 29 11.20 8.96 9.24
CA ASP A 29 10.66 9.40 7.95
C ASP A 29 9.12 9.37 7.85
N ASN A 30 8.41 9.58 8.96
CA ASN A 30 6.96 9.67 8.98
C ASN A 30 6.48 11.14 8.90
N ALA A 31 5.21 11.33 8.53
CA ALA A 31 4.62 12.65 8.31
C ALA A 31 4.72 13.56 9.56
N ALA A 32 4.41 13.03 10.74
CA ALA A 32 4.38 13.78 12.00
C ALA A 32 5.77 14.35 12.40
N ASN A 33 6.85 13.66 12.02
CA ASN A 33 8.21 14.06 12.36
C ASN A 33 8.81 15.09 11.39
N ARG A 34 8.15 15.37 10.26
CA ARG A 34 8.68 16.27 9.23
C ARG A 34 8.91 17.69 9.74
N PRO A 35 7.96 18.34 10.46
CA PRO A 35 8.16 19.72 10.93
C PRO A 35 9.36 19.89 11.88
N ILE A 36 9.54 18.96 12.83
CA ILE A 36 10.67 19.02 13.78
C ILE A 36 12.02 18.75 13.10
N THR A 37 12.02 17.94 12.05
CA THR A 37 13.23 17.64 11.26
C THR A 37 13.70 18.86 10.46
N PHE A 38 12.78 19.59 9.82
CA PHE A 38 13.11 20.81 9.07
C PHE A 38 13.47 21.98 10.00
N SER A 39 12.67 22.22 11.05
CA SER A 39 12.90 23.36 11.96
C SER A 39 14.22 23.28 12.74
N ASN A 40 14.69 22.07 13.10
CA ASN A 40 15.98 21.91 13.77
C ASN A 40 17.18 21.95 12.83
N ALA A 41 16.98 21.71 11.52
CA ALA A 41 18.07 21.75 10.54
C ALA A 41 18.71 23.15 10.47
N GLU A 42 17.92 24.22 10.65
CA GLU A 42 18.41 25.60 10.68
C GLU A 42 19.42 25.89 11.80
N LYS A 43 19.45 25.04 12.84
CA LYS A 43 20.28 25.22 14.05
C LYS A 43 21.25 24.07 14.30
N SER A 44 21.35 23.14 13.35
CA SER A 44 22.11 21.90 13.49
C SER A 44 23.08 21.70 12.33
N ASP A 45 24.11 20.89 12.53
CA ASP A 45 25.11 20.57 11.50
C ASP A 45 24.63 19.47 10.53
N TYR A 46 23.36 19.51 10.13
CA TYR A 46 22.78 18.59 9.15
C TYR A 46 21.82 19.31 8.19
N LYS A 47 21.68 18.75 6.99
CA LYS A 47 20.64 19.11 6.03
C LYS A 47 19.55 18.04 5.96
N VAL A 48 18.35 18.49 5.59
CA VAL A 48 17.24 17.61 5.26
C VAL A 48 17.21 17.41 3.76
N MET A 49 17.22 16.15 3.33
CA MET A 49 17.04 15.75 1.95
C MET A 49 15.69 15.05 1.78
N LEU A 50 15.04 15.29 0.64
CA LEU A 50 13.80 14.63 0.27
C LEU A 50 14.08 13.62 -0.82
N ARG A 51 13.77 12.35 -0.56
CA ARG A 51 13.89 11.29 -1.57
C ARG A 51 12.55 11.01 -2.23
N PRO A 52 12.52 10.82 -3.56
CA PRO A 52 11.32 10.34 -4.23
C PRO A 52 10.84 9.03 -3.59
N GLU A 53 9.53 8.87 -3.46
CA GLU A 53 8.92 7.64 -3.00
C GLU A 53 8.67 6.71 -4.19
N THR A 54 8.86 5.40 -3.99
CA THR A 54 8.56 4.38 -5.01
C THR A 54 7.20 3.70 -4.81
N ARG A 55 6.60 3.89 -3.64
CA ARG A 55 5.23 3.48 -3.33
C ARG A 55 4.21 4.43 -3.94
N MET A 56 3.16 3.89 -4.56
CA MET A 56 2.07 4.70 -5.08
C MET A 56 1.09 5.20 -4.02
N ASN A 57 1.00 4.52 -2.86
CA ASN A 57 -0.04 4.83 -1.88
C ASN A 57 0.41 4.64 -0.43
N VAL A 58 -0.13 5.45 0.48
CA VAL A 58 0.09 5.34 1.94
C VAL A 58 -0.55 4.07 2.50
N LEU A 59 -1.73 3.72 1.99
CA LEU A 59 -2.52 2.58 2.43
C LEU A 59 -3.28 1.96 1.24
N VAL A 60 -3.06 0.68 1.00
CA VAL A 60 -3.81 -0.13 0.04
C VAL A 60 -4.59 -1.23 0.74
N LEU A 61 -5.82 -1.42 0.30
CA LEU A 61 -6.78 -2.42 0.79
C LEU A 61 -7.19 -3.36 -0.36
N GLY A 62 -6.60 -4.55 -0.39
CA GLY A 62 -7.03 -5.63 -1.29
C GLY A 62 -7.85 -6.66 -0.54
N LEU A 63 -9.17 -6.62 -0.69
CA LEU A 63 -10.07 -7.62 -0.09
C LEU A 63 -9.75 -9.00 -0.67
N ASN A 64 -9.78 -10.03 0.16
CA ASN A 64 -9.46 -11.40 -0.23
C ASN A 64 -10.57 -11.99 -1.11
N GLN A 65 -10.40 -11.92 -2.43
CA GLN A 65 -11.31 -12.50 -3.42
C GLN A 65 -11.23 -14.04 -3.45
N ASN A 66 -10.38 -14.63 -2.64
CA ASN A 66 -10.28 -16.07 -2.41
C ASN A 66 -10.62 -16.43 -0.96
N ALA A 67 -11.35 -15.57 -0.23
CA ALA A 67 -11.74 -15.80 1.16
C ALA A 67 -12.35 -17.20 1.35
N LYS A 68 -12.06 -17.87 2.47
CA LYS A 68 -12.59 -19.22 2.73
C LYS A 68 -14.11 -19.23 2.88
N ASP A 69 -14.65 -18.22 3.53
CA ASP A 69 -16.10 -18.00 3.63
C ASP A 69 -16.67 -17.68 2.23
N PRO A 70 -17.59 -18.51 1.71
CA PRO A 70 -18.15 -18.32 0.37
C PRO A 70 -18.98 -17.03 0.23
N VAL A 71 -19.69 -16.60 1.28
CA VAL A 71 -20.51 -15.37 1.25
C VAL A 71 -19.60 -14.16 1.12
N LYS A 72 -18.53 -14.12 1.92
CA LYS A 72 -17.51 -13.07 1.82
C LYS A 72 -16.76 -13.12 0.50
N ARG A 73 -16.41 -14.32 0.01
CA ARG A 73 -15.73 -14.48 -1.28
C ARG A 73 -16.54 -13.88 -2.42
N GLU A 74 -17.83 -14.17 -2.47
CA GLU A 74 -18.74 -13.63 -3.49
C GLU A 74 -18.78 -12.10 -3.40
N LEU A 75 -18.98 -11.57 -2.19
CA LEU A 75 -19.02 -10.12 -1.96
C LEU A 75 -17.70 -9.42 -2.34
N TYR A 76 -16.57 -9.96 -1.90
CA TYR A 76 -15.25 -9.35 -2.13
C TYR A 76 -14.82 -9.46 -3.59
N SER A 77 -15.23 -10.52 -4.29
CA SER A 77 -14.96 -10.70 -5.73
C SER A 77 -15.82 -9.81 -6.61
N ASN A 78 -16.95 -9.32 -6.11
CA ASN A 78 -17.80 -8.37 -6.83
C ASN A 78 -17.09 -7.01 -6.99
N LYS A 79 -16.88 -6.58 -8.23
CA LYS A 79 -16.20 -5.31 -8.56
C LYS A 79 -16.97 -4.10 -8.03
N ASP A 80 -18.30 -4.09 -8.19
CA ASP A 80 -19.15 -2.97 -7.76
C ASP A 80 -19.15 -2.80 -6.24
N PHE A 81 -19.02 -3.90 -5.48
CA PHE A 81 -18.82 -3.82 -4.03
C PHE A 81 -17.52 -3.07 -3.69
N ARG A 82 -16.40 -3.43 -4.33
CA ARG A 82 -15.11 -2.75 -4.12
C ARG A 82 -15.17 -1.28 -4.56
N ILE A 83 -15.84 -0.98 -5.66
CA ILE A 83 -16.05 0.41 -6.12
C ILE A 83 -16.88 1.20 -5.09
N ALA A 84 -17.95 0.62 -4.56
CA ALA A 84 -18.78 1.28 -3.54
C ALA A 84 -17.96 1.62 -2.28
N LEU A 85 -17.11 0.69 -1.83
CA LEU A 85 -16.17 0.93 -0.74
C LEU A 85 -15.16 2.03 -1.06
N SER A 86 -14.75 2.18 -2.32
CA SER A 86 -13.84 3.23 -2.75
C SER A 86 -14.50 4.62 -2.70
N TYR A 87 -15.74 4.75 -3.21
CA TYR A 87 -16.50 6.01 -3.15
C TYR A 87 -16.84 6.43 -1.72
N ALA A 88 -16.85 5.48 -0.78
CA ALA A 88 -17.08 5.77 0.62
C ALA A 88 -15.87 6.39 1.31
N ILE A 89 -14.65 6.35 0.75
CA ILE A 89 -13.45 6.88 1.41
C ILE A 89 -13.28 8.37 1.08
N ASP A 90 -13.32 9.22 2.11
CA ASP A 90 -12.95 10.63 1.97
C ASP A 90 -11.42 10.79 2.01
N ARG A 91 -10.82 10.79 0.81
CA ARG A 91 -9.37 10.88 0.65
C ARG A 91 -8.83 12.28 0.97
N TRP A 92 -9.67 13.32 0.84
CA TRP A 92 -9.29 14.67 1.23
C TRP A 92 -9.30 14.83 2.75
N ASP A 93 -10.26 14.24 3.46
CA ASP A 93 -10.23 14.15 4.93
C ASP A 93 -8.93 13.49 5.42
N ILE A 94 -8.53 12.37 4.79
CA ILE A 94 -7.24 11.70 5.06
C ILE A 94 -6.05 12.62 4.81
N SER A 95 -6.02 13.30 3.65
CA SER A 95 -4.93 14.23 3.29
C SER A 95 -4.79 15.37 4.29
N GLU A 96 -5.89 16.05 4.61
CA GLU A 96 -5.90 17.19 5.53
C GLU A 96 -5.54 16.78 6.95
N THR A 97 -6.14 15.70 7.45
CA THR A 97 -5.97 15.26 8.84
C THR A 97 -4.55 14.75 9.13
N ILE A 98 -3.96 13.98 8.21
CA ILE A 98 -2.69 13.29 8.46
C ILE A 98 -1.50 14.04 7.85
N PHE A 99 -1.72 14.71 6.71
CA PHE A 99 -0.65 15.31 5.91
C PHE A 99 -0.81 16.82 5.70
N GLY A 100 -1.82 17.45 6.30
CA GLY A 100 -2.09 18.89 6.16
C GLY A 100 -2.30 19.31 4.70
N GLY A 101 -3.00 18.48 3.91
CA GLY A 101 -3.34 18.79 2.52
C GLY A 101 -2.18 18.60 1.53
N SER A 102 -1.07 18.01 1.98
CA SER A 102 0.15 17.89 1.17
C SER A 102 0.22 16.65 0.26
N VAL A 103 -0.83 15.82 0.27
CA VAL A 103 -0.96 14.61 -0.55
C VAL A 103 -2.30 14.61 -1.26
N GLU A 104 -2.40 13.89 -2.37
CA GLU A 104 -3.59 13.89 -3.22
C GLU A 104 -4.34 12.56 -3.13
N PRO A 105 -5.68 12.54 -3.31
CA PRO A 105 -6.44 11.32 -3.56
C PRO A 105 -5.79 10.48 -4.67
N TYR A 106 -5.55 9.20 -4.42
CA TYR A 106 -4.84 8.34 -5.37
C TYR A 106 -5.24 6.87 -5.20
N GLN A 107 -5.32 6.11 -6.29
CA GLN A 107 -5.57 4.68 -6.24
C GLN A 107 -4.29 3.82 -6.16
N ALA A 108 -4.48 2.51 -5.98
CA ALA A 108 -3.41 1.52 -6.12
C ALA A 108 -3.00 1.37 -7.60
N ALA A 109 -2.39 2.42 -8.16
CA ALA A 109 -2.03 2.57 -9.56
C ALA A 109 -0.56 2.99 -9.72
N PRO A 110 0.07 2.77 -10.88
CA PRO A 110 1.43 3.26 -11.16
C PRO A 110 1.55 4.77 -10.92
N LEU A 111 2.70 5.25 -10.43
CA LEU A 111 2.99 6.70 -10.30
C LEU A 111 3.24 7.34 -11.67
N GLU A 112 3.08 8.66 -11.77
CA GLU A 112 3.38 9.44 -13.00
C GLU A 112 4.78 9.21 -13.57
N SER A 113 5.76 8.93 -12.70
CA SER A 113 7.14 8.63 -13.10
C SER A 113 7.33 7.22 -13.67
N SER A 114 6.30 6.38 -13.63
CA SER A 114 6.31 5.03 -14.19
C SER A 114 6.01 5.05 -15.69
N PRO A 115 6.68 4.21 -16.50
CA PRO A 115 6.32 4.06 -17.92
C PRO A 115 4.93 3.43 -18.13
N PHE A 116 4.30 2.93 -17.05
CA PHE A 116 2.97 2.30 -17.06
C PHE A 116 1.88 3.21 -16.50
N TYR A 117 2.16 4.50 -16.31
CA TYR A 117 1.18 5.45 -15.77
C TYR A 117 -0.10 5.53 -16.60
N SER A 118 -1.23 5.59 -15.90
CA SER A 118 -2.56 5.84 -16.44
C SER A 118 -3.27 6.77 -15.46
N GLU A 119 -3.60 7.98 -15.90
CA GLU A 119 -4.34 8.96 -15.08
C GLU A 119 -5.72 8.42 -14.68
N GLU A 120 -6.37 7.70 -15.59
CA GLU A 120 -7.63 7.01 -15.31
C GLU A 120 -7.45 5.96 -14.21
N PHE A 121 -6.39 5.15 -14.25
CA PHE A 121 -6.16 4.18 -13.18
C PHE A 121 -5.84 4.87 -11.84
N ALA A 122 -5.05 5.95 -11.88
CA ALA A 122 -4.70 6.74 -10.70
C ALA A 122 -5.92 7.39 -10.02
N THR A 123 -6.95 7.74 -10.78
CA THR A 123 -8.10 8.52 -10.31
C THR A 123 -9.45 7.79 -10.35
N GLN A 124 -9.53 6.57 -10.90
CA GLN A 124 -10.81 5.87 -10.97
C GLN A 124 -11.40 5.63 -9.58
N TYR A 125 -12.67 6.01 -9.40
CA TYR A 125 -13.41 5.80 -8.15
C TYR A 125 -12.77 6.48 -6.91
N THR A 126 -12.02 7.57 -7.08
CA THR A 126 -11.44 8.33 -5.96
C THR A 126 -12.38 9.38 -5.39
N ASP A 127 -13.41 9.80 -6.14
CA ASP A 127 -14.41 10.76 -5.66
C ASP A 127 -15.04 10.28 -4.36
N PHE A 128 -15.30 11.19 -3.44
CA PHE A 128 -16.05 10.91 -2.23
C PHE A 128 -17.54 11.15 -2.47
N ASP A 129 -18.33 10.07 -2.46
CA ASP A 129 -19.79 10.13 -2.64
C ASP A 129 -20.50 9.01 -1.88
N LEU A 130 -20.90 9.33 -0.64
CA LEU A 130 -21.66 8.42 0.22
C LEU A 130 -23.01 8.01 -0.38
N LYS A 131 -23.66 8.88 -1.16
CA LYS A 131 -24.96 8.57 -1.76
C LYS A 131 -24.78 7.53 -2.86
N LYS A 132 -23.79 7.72 -3.72
CA LYS A 132 -23.41 6.75 -4.76
C LYS A 132 -22.96 5.44 -4.15
N ALA A 133 -22.10 5.46 -3.14
CA ALA A 133 -21.67 4.26 -2.42
C ALA A 133 -22.87 3.49 -1.84
N ASN A 134 -23.78 4.17 -1.12
CA ASN A 134 -24.98 3.52 -0.59
C ASN A 134 -25.87 2.95 -1.68
N LYS A 135 -26.10 3.71 -2.77
CA LYS A 135 -26.90 3.23 -3.90
C LYS A 135 -26.31 1.96 -4.52
N MET A 136 -24.99 1.93 -4.75
CA MET A 136 -24.32 0.75 -5.30
C MET A 136 -24.47 -0.46 -4.39
N LEU A 137 -24.37 -0.29 -3.07
CA LEU A 137 -24.61 -1.38 -2.12
C LEU A 137 -26.08 -1.84 -2.11
N ASP A 138 -27.03 -0.90 -2.25
CA ASP A 138 -28.46 -1.23 -2.34
C ASP A 138 -28.77 -2.00 -3.64
N ASP A 139 -28.16 -1.61 -4.77
CA ASP A 139 -28.30 -2.28 -6.06
C ASP A 139 -27.73 -3.72 -6.02
N LEU A 140 -26.78 -4.00 -5.11
CA LEU A 140 -26.27 -5.34 -4.81
C LEU A 140 -27.15 -6.13 -3.84
N GLY A 141 -28.30 -5.59 -3.43
CA GLY A 141 -29.25 -6.25 -2.52
C GLY A 141 -28.89 -6.12 -1.03
N LEU A 142 -27.88 -5.33 -0.65
CA LEU A 142 -27.40 -5.21 0.73
C LEU A 142 -28.21 -4.21 1.56
N THR A 143 -29.53 -4.18 1.39
CA THR A 143 -30.42 -3.12 1.93
C THR A 143 -30.76 -3.31 3.41
N ASN A 144 -30.71 -4.54 3.91
CA ASN A 144 -31.06 -4.84 5.30
C ASN A 144 -30.00 -4.28 6.25
N ARG A 145 -30.46 -3.69 7.36
CA ARG A 145 -29.59 -3.14 8.41
C ARG A 145 -30.06 -3.58 9.78
N ASP A 146 -29.13 -3.63 10.72
CA ASP A 146 -29.48 -3.80 12.12
C ASP A 146 -29.75 -2.46 12.83
N LYS A 147 -30.02 -2.54 14.14
CA LYS A 147 -30.33 -1.38 14.99
C LYS A 147 -29.19 -0.35 15.10
N ASP A 148 -27.95 -0.75 14.84
CA ASP A 148 -26.78 0.11 14.92
C ASP A 148 -26.44 0.72 13.53
N GLY A 149 -27.26 0.41 12.51
CA GLY A 149 -27.13 0.95 11.17
C GLY A 149 -26.19 0.16 10.24
N PHE A 150 -25.65 -0.98 10.68
CA PHE A 150 -24.77 -1.81 9.86
C PHE A 150 -25.57 -2.69 8.90
N ARG A 151 -25.10 -2.79 7.65
CA ARG A 151 -25.68 -3.64 6.61
C ARG A 151 -25.49 -5.11 6.96
N LEU A 152 -26.47 -5.92 6.58
CA LEU A 152 -26.48 -7.36 6.78
C LEU A 152 -26.24 -8.09 5.46
N MET A 153 -25.43 -9.13 5.51
CA MET A 153 -25.28 -10.12 4.44
C MET A 153 -26.51 -11.03 4.39
N GLU A 154 -26.62 -11.88 3.36
CA GLU A 154 -27.74 -12.80 3.20
C GLU A 154 -27.90 -13.79 4.36
N ASN A 155 -26.80 -14.13 5.04
CA ASN A 155 -26.80 -14.99 6.22
C ASN A 155 -27.31 -14.29 7.50
N GLY A 156 -27.68 -13.00 7.42
CA GLY A 156 -28.16 -12.19 8.54
C GLY A 156 -27.05 -11.58 9.42
N GLU A 157 -25.78 -11.87 9.14
CA GLU A 157 -24.65 -11.28 9.85
C GLU A 157 -24.27 -9.92 9.26
N ARG A 158 -23.65 -9.06 10.07
CA ARG A 158 -23.13 -7.77 9.58
C ARG A 158 -22.10 -8.00 8.47
N ILE A 159 -22.01 -7.06 7.53
CA ILE A 159 -20.84 -6.92 6.66
C ILE A 159 -19.65 -6.46 7.53
N ARG A 160 -18.99 -7.41 8.19
CA ARG A 160 -17.77 -7.21 8.99
C ARG A 160 -16.56 -7.69 8.20
N ILE A 161 -15.68 -6.74 7.89
CA ILE A 161 -14.38 -6.96 7.26
C ILE A 161 -13.32 -6.87 8.35
N GLU A 162 -12.64 -7.97 8.66
CA GLU A 162 -11.50 -7.97 9.58
C GLU A 162 -10.22 -7.52 8.87
N ALA A 163 -9.65 -6.41 9.34
CA ALA A 163 -8.36 -5.88 8.90
C ALA A 163 -7.25 -6.38 9.83
N LEU A 164 -6.44 -7.32 9.34
CA LEU A 164 -5.33 -7.89 10.08
C LEU A 164 -4.08 -7.00 9.90
N SER A 165 -3.81 -6.13 10.88
CA SER A 165 -2.73 -5.14 10.85
C SER A 165 -1.59 -5.47 11.83
N THR A 166 -0.50 -4.70 11.79
CA THR A 166 0.67 -4.88 12.69
C THR A 166 1.18 -3.55 13.22
N THR A 167 2.00 -3.58 14.27
CA THR A 167 2.68 -2.36 14.77
C THR A 167 3.84 -1.89 13.89
N LEU A 168 4.21 -2.68 12.88
CA LEU A 168 5.32 -2.39 11.95
C LEU A 168 4.95 -1.38 10.87
N VAL A 169 3.66 -1.17 10.60
CA VAL A 169 3.24 -0.12 9.67
C VAL A 169 3.51 1.27 10.26
N LYS A 170 3.76 2.24 9.39
CA LYS A 170 3.97 3.64 9.78
C LYS A 170 2.71 4.22 10.47
N PRO A 171 2.86 5.19 11.39
CA PRO A 171 1.73 5.85 12.04
C PRO A 171 0.67 6.33 11.06
N GLU A 172 1.06 7.04 10.00
CA GLU A 172 0.15 7.57 8.99
C GLU A 172 -0.69 6.49 8.28
N THR A 173 -0.15 5.30 8.06
CA THR A 173 -0.90 4.17 7.48
C THR A 173 -1.92 3.61 8.47
N ARG A 174 -1.64 3.62 9.78
CA ARG A 174 -2.61 3.21 10.81
C ARG A 174 -3.72 4.23 10.96
N ASP A 175 -3.36 5.51 10.98
CA ASP A 175 -4.32 6.60 11.11
C ASP A 175 -5.26 6.62 9.89
N ALA A 176 -4.72 6.44 8.67
CA ALA A 176 -5.52 6.30 7.47
C ALA A 176 -6.48 5.09 7.54
N LEU A 177 -6.08 3.97 8.14
CA LEU A 177 -6.93 2.79 8.30
C LEU A 177 -8.11 3.05 9.27
N GLU A 178 -7.86 3.76 10.38
CA GLU A 178 -8.95 4.16 11.29
C GLU A 178 -9.91 5.17 10.65
N MET A 179 -9.41 6.06 9.77
CA MET A 179 -10.27 6.94 8.98
C MET A 179 -11.12 6.15 7.98
N VAL A 180 -10.54 5.20 7.24
CA VAL A 180 -11.32 4.30 6.36
C VAL A 180 -12.39 3.54 7.15
N LYS A 181 -12.08 3.07 8.36
CA LYS A 181 -13.06 2.41 9.24
C LYS A 181 -14.23 3.34 9.58
N LYS A 182 -13.96 4.60 9.94
CA LYS A 182 -15.00 5.61 10.15
C LYS A 182 -15.85 5.78 8.90
N HIS A 183 -15.21 6.01 7.75
CA HIS A 183 -15.88 6.28 6.48
C HIS A 183 -16.74 5.10 5.99
N TRP A 184 -16.24 3.86 6.08
CA TRP A 184 -17.03 2.66 5.76
C TRP A 184 -18.20 2.46 6.72
N GLY A 185 -18.06 2.87 7.98
CA GLY A 185 -19.15 2.88 8.95
C GLY A 185 -20.34 3.73 8.48
N GLU A 186 -20.11 4.83 7.76
CA GLU A 186 -21.16 5.74 7.25
C GLU A 186 -22.03 5.10 6.16
N ILE A 187 -21.50 4.11 5.43
CA ILE A 187 -22.25 3.30 4.48
C ILE A 187 -22.78 2.00 5.10
N GLY A 188 -22.55 1.78 6.40
CA GLY A 188 -22.97 0.59 7.14
C GLY A 188 -22.08 -0.63 6.95
N VAL A 189 -20.82 -0.46 6.54
CA VAL A 189 -19.84 -1.54 6.44
C VAL A 189 -18.89 -1.46 7.64
N MET A 190 -18.78 -2.54 8.41
CA MET A 190 -17.93 -2.57 9.60
C MET A 190 -16.51 -3.01 9.23
N LEU A 191 -15.54 -2.13 9.44
CA LEU A 191 -14.12 -2.49 9.42
C LEU A 191 -13.62 -2.74 10.84
N ASP A 192 -13.22 -3.96 11.14
CA ASP A 192 -12.70 -4.36 12.44
C ASP A 192 -11.18 -4.52 12.38
N VAL A 193 -10.45 -3.61 13.01
CA VAL A 193 -8.98 -3.57 12.96
C VAL A 193 -8.40 -4.41 14.08
N ARG A 194 -7.71 -5.49 13.71
CA ARG A 194 -7.03 -6.39 14.63
C ARG A 194 -5.52 -6.27 14.47
N ILE A 195 -4.86 -5.73 15.49
CA ILE A 195 -3.39 -5.63 15.53
C ILE A 195 -2.82 -6.95 16.05
N VAL A 196 -1.97 -7.60 15.25
CA VAL A 196 -1.28 -8.84 15.60
C VAL A 196 0.23 -8.72 15.37
N ASP A 197 0.99 -9.65 15.93
CA ASP A 197 2.40 -9.81 15.59
C ASP A 197 2.57 -10.22 14.11
N ARG A 198 3.68 -9.81 13.49
CA ARG A 198 3.95 -10.09 12.07
C ARG A 198 4.07 -11.58 11.78
N SER A 199 4.59 -12.39 12.71
CA SER A 199 4.66 -13.84 12.54
C SER A 199 3.26 -14.45 12.45
N LEU A 200 2.35 -14.04 13.34
CA LEU A 200 0.96 -14.48 13.32
C LEU A 200 0.24 -13.99 12.06
N GLN A 201 0.43 -12.72 11.66
CA GLN A 201 -0.12 -12.20 10.40
C GLN A 201 0.32 -13.05 9.21
N ASN A 202 1.62 -13.41 9.14
CA ASN A 202 2.15 -14.25 8.08
C ASN A 202 1.54 -15.66 8.11
N SER A 203 1.42 -16.28 9.29
CA SER A 203 0.78 -17.59 9.44
C SER A 203 -0.67 -17.57 8.95
N MET A 204 -1.46 -16.56 9.34
CA MET A 204 -2.83 -16.37 8.88
C MET A 204 -2.90 -16.10 7.37
N ARG A 205 -1.97 -15.28 6.84
CA ARG A 205 -1.84 -15.02 5.40
C ARG A 205 -1.63 -16.32 4.62
N PHE A 206 -0.62 -17.11 4.98
CA PHE A 206 -0.32 -18.37 4.27
C PHE A 206 -1.41 -19.42 4.44
N ALA A 207 -2.16 -19.37 5.55
CA ALA A 207 -3.36 -20.18 5.74
C ALA A 207 -4.59 -19.67 4.97
N ASN A 208 -4.50 -18.52 4.28
CA ASN A 208 -5.61 -17.83 3.63
C ASN A 208 -6.79 -17.55 4.58
N ASP A 209 -6.47 -17.18 5.82
CA ASP A 209 -7.43 -16.94 6.91
C ASP A 209 -7.46 -15.45 7.30
N TYR A 210 -7.98 -14.62 6.40
CA TYR A 210 -8.11 -13.17 6.56
C TYR A 210 -9.10 -12.60 5.54
N ASP A 211 -9.72 -11.45 5.87
CA ASP A 211 -10.55 -10.69 4.93
C ASP A 211 -9.70 -9.67 4.18
N VAL A 212 -8.88 -8.89 4.90
CA VAL A 212 -7.94 -7.93 4.32
C VAL A 212 -6.68 -7.82 5.17
N ILE A 213 -5.54 -7.68 4.52
CA ILE A 213 -4.27 -7.30 5.14
C ILE A 213 -3.90 -5.91 4.62
N PRO A 214 -4.22 -4.84 5.37
CA PRO A 214 -3.84 -3.48 5.01
C PRO A 214 -2.32 -3.35 4.93
N TRP A 215 -1.80 -2.74 3.87
CA TRP A 215 -0.37 -2.55 3.70
C TRP A 215 -0.03 -1.32 2.86
N TYR A 216 1.27 -1.06 2.69
CA TYR A 216 1.75 0.01 1.82
C TYR A 216 1.47 -0.29 0.35
N GLY A 217 1.29 0.76 -0.45
CA GLY A 217 1.19 0.66 -1.89
C GLY A 217 2.56 0.55 -2.55
N ASP A 218 3.26 -0.58 -2.41
CA ASP A 218 4.49 -0.86 -3.17
C ASP A 218 4.19 -1.06 -4.68
N GLY A 219 5.13 -0.76 -5.57
CA GLY A 219 4.91 -0.90 -7.02
C GLY A 219 4.35 0.34 -7.71
N GLY A 220 4.67 1.54 -7.22
CA GLY A 220 4.40 2.79 -7.93
C GLY A 220 5.36 3.00 -9.11
N VAL A 221 6.61 2.56 -8.96
CA VAL A 221 7.62 2.42 -10.02
C VAL A 221 8.32 1.06 -9.90
N GLY A 222 9.07 0.64 -10.93
CA GLY A 222 9.75 -0.66 -10.91
C GLY A 222 8.77 -1.84 -10.91
N ILE A 223 7.62 -1.65 -11.55
CA ILE A 223 6.44 -2.52 -11.47
C ILE A 223 6.72 -3.96 -11.92
N ILE A 224 7.61 -4.16 -12.89
CA ILE A 224 8.00 -5.50 -13.35
C ILE A 224 8.59 -6.33 -12.18
N ASP A 225 9.32 -5.67 -11.26
CA ASP A 225 9.94 -6.30 -10.10
C ASP A 225 9.01 -6.31 -8.88
N GLU A 226 7.85 -5.66 -8.97
CA GLU A 226 6.87 -5.52 -7.88
C GLU A 226 5.47 -5.23 -8.42
N ALA A 227 4.73 -6.31 -8.70
CA ALA A 227 3.37 -6.22 -9.24
C ALA A 227 2.30 -6.73 -8.25
N ARG A 228 2.59 -6.79 -6.94
CA ARG A 228 1.71 -7.48 -5.97
C ARG A 228 0.29 -6.95 -5.89
N TRP A 229 0.06 -5.69 -6.25
CA TRP A 229 -1.26 -5.06 -6.26
C TRP A 229 -1.97 -5.10 -7.62
N TYR A 230 -1.28 -5.52 -8.69
CA TYR A 230 -1.81 -5.52 -10.05
C TYR A 230 -2.19 -6.91 -10.55
N MET A 231 -1.54 -7.96 -10.04
CA MET A 231 -1.79 -9.35 -10.43
C MET A 231 -1.39 -10.29 -9.27
N PRO A 232 -1.72 -11.60 -9.29
CA PRO A 232 -1.21 -12.58 -8.34
C PRO A 232 0.29 -12.84 -8.56
N TYR A 233 1.12 -11.87 -8.17
CA TYR A 233 2.56 -11.79 -8.42
C TYR A 233 3.36 -12.61 -7.41
N SER A 234 2.96 -12.56 -6.14
CA SER A 234 3.66 -13.22 -5.02
C SER A 234 2.66 -13.65 -3.95
N PRO A 235 3.10 -14.38 -2.90
CA PRO A 235 2.24 -14.65 -1.74
C PRO A 235 1.78 -13.38 -0.99
N GLU A 236 2.33 -12.21 -1.33
CA GLU A 236 1.91 -10.92 -0.80
C GLU A 236 0.79 -10.26 -1.60
N SER A 237 0.36 -10.85 -2.74
CA SER A 237 -0.85 -10.47 -3.47
C SER A 237 -2.10 -10.93 -2.71
N THR A 238 -2.35 -10.32 -1.56
CA THR A 238 -3.36 -10.78 -0.59
C THR A 238 -4.80 -10.67 -1.09
N PHE A 239 -5.07 -9.91 -2.14
CA PHE A 239 -6.39 -9.90 -2.77
C PHE A 239 -6.71 -11.23 -3.49
N GLY A 240 -5.70 -12.05 -3.80
CA GLY A 240 -5.83 -13.23 -4.65
C GLY A 240 -4.74 -14.29 -4.40
N LEU A 241 -4.45 -14.61 -3.14
CA LEU A 241 -3.40 -15.58 -2.78
C LEU A 241 -3.64 -16.96 -3.39
N GLY A 242 -4.89 -17.41 -3.46
CA GLY A 242 -5.25 -18.69 -4.07
C GLY A 242 -4.92 -18.75 -5.56
N TRP A 243 -5.08 -17.62 -6.27
CA TRP A 243 -4.69 -17.50 -7.69
C TRP A 243 -3.17 -17.56 -7.87
N TYR A 244 -2.40 -16.95 -6.97
CA TYR A 244 -0.94 -17.10 -6.96
C TYR A 244 -0.54 -18.56 -6.74
N ASN A 245 -1.12 -19.22 -5.73
CA ASN A 245 -0.86 -20.63 -5.44
C ASN A 245 -1.21 -21.55 -6.61
N TRP A 246 -2.33 -21.27 -7.30
CA TRP A 246 -2.70 -22.00 -8.52
C TRP A 246 -1.66 -21.82 -9.62
N SER A 247 -1.13 -20.61 -9.82
CA SER A 247 -0.07 -20.36 -10.81
C SER A 247 1.24 -21.11 -10.50
N ALA A 248 1.53 -21.33 -9.21
CA ALA A 248 2.74 -22.01 -8.76
C ALA A 248 2.58 -23.54 -8.79
N ASN A 249 1.43 -24.05 -8.32
CA ASN A 249 1.07 -25.46 -8.35
C ASN A 249 -0.47 -25.62 -8.36
N PRO A 250 -1.08 -25.86 -9.53
CA PRO A 250 -2.53 -26.03 -9.65
C PRO A 250 -3.12 -27.18 -8.83
N ASN A 251 -2.29 -28.16 -8.42
CA ASN A 251 -2.71 -29.34 -7.66
C ASN A 251 -2.59 -29.16 -6.14
N SER A 252 -2.22 -27.96 -5.65
CA SER A 252 -2.16 -27.68 -4.21
C SER A 252 -3.56 -27.50 -3.62
N ASP A 253 -3.78 -27.97 -2.39
CA ASP A 253 -5.02 -27.71 -1.63
C ASP A 253 -5.32 -26.22 -1.42
N SER A 254 -4.30 -25.36 -1.55
CA SER A 254 -4.41 -23.90 -1.42
C SER A 254 -4.59 -23.17 -2.75
N ALA A 255 -4.64 -23.91 -3.87
CA ALA A 255 -4.84 -23.36 -5.20
C ALA A 255 -6.33 -23.05 -5.44
N VAL A 256 -6.60 -21.86 -5.95
CA VAL A 256 -7.93 -21.46 -6.42
C VAL A 256 -7.81 -21.12 -7.89
N GLU A 257 -8.61 -21.77 -8.74
CA GLU A 257 -8.60 -21.51 -10.17
C GLU A 257 -8.98 -20.04 -10.45
N PRO A 258 -8.13 -19.26 -11.16
CA PRO A 258 -8.41 -17.86 -11.38
C PRO A 258 -9.50 -17.64 -12.43
N PRO A 259 -10.23 -16.51 -12.37
CA PRO A 259 -11.09 -16.09 -13.47
C PRO A 259 -10.26 -15.79 -14.73
N ALA A 260 -10.92 -15.75 -15.89
CA ALA A 260 -10.25 -15.64 -17.20
C ALA A 260 -9.27 -14.44 -17.28
N ALA A 261 -9.67 -13.28 -16.76
CA ALA A 261 -8.81 -12.08 -16.74
C ALA A 261 -7.52 -12.31 -15.94
N VAL A 262 -7.61 -12.93 -14.76
CA VAL A 262 -6.45 -13.22 -13.91
C VAL A 262 -5.58 -14.31 -14.52
N LYS A 263 -6.16 -15.35 -15.14
CA LYS A 263 -5.41 -16.35 -15.91
C LYS A 263 -4.60 -15.70 -17.02
N LYS A 264 -5.21 -14.75 -17.75
CA LYS A 264 -4.51 -13.99 -18.79
C LYS A 264 -3.32 -13.20 -18.21
N GLN A 265 -3.47 -12.55 -17.05
CA GLN A 265 -2.33 -11.89 -16.39
C GLN A 265 -1.21 -12.86 -16.03
N ILE A 266 -1.54 -14.05 -15.52
CA ILE A 266 -0.56 -15.09 -15.19
C ILE A 266 0.19 -15.56 -16.45
N GLU A 267 -0.52 -15.76 -17.56
CA GLU A 267 0.07 -16.12 -18.86
C GLU A 267 1.01 -15.03 -19.39
N LEU A 268 0.54 -13.77 -19.42
CA LEU A 268 1.34 -12.61 -19.84
C LEU A 268 2.62 -12.48 -19.00
N TYR A 269 2.53 -12.66 -17.68
CA TYR A 269 3.67 -12.59 -16.79
C TYR A 269 4.63 -13.78 -16.99
N SER A 270 4.11 -14.97 -17.32
CA SER A 270 4.92 -16.12 -17.72
C SER A 270 5.72 -15.85 -19.00
N GLU A 271 5.10 -15.21 -20.00
CA GLU A 271 5.78 -14.78 -21.23
C GLU A 271 6.81 -13.68 -20.96
N LEU A 272 6.48 -12.70 -20.11
CA LEU A 272 7.37 -11.61 -19.72
C LEU A 272 8.68 -12.15 -19.14
N ARG A 273 8.60 -13.17 -18.28
CA ARG A 273 9.77 -13.80 -17.66
C ARG A 273 10.62 -14.64 -18.62
N LYS A 274 10.10 -14.99 -19.80
CA LYS A 274 10.81 -15.80 -20.81
C LYS A 274 11.57 -14.95 -21.84
N THR A 275 11.33 -13.64 -21.88
CA THR A 275 11.99 -12.73 -22.81
C THR A 275 13.02 -11.85 -22.09
N SER A 276 14.10 -11.50 -22.80
CA SER A 276 15.09 -10.49 -22.38
C SER A 276 14.94 -9.16 -23.13
N ASP A 277 14.01 -9.08 -24.08
CA ASP A 277 13.69 -7.84 -24.79
C ASP A 277 12.85 -6.92 -23.89
N LYS A 278 13.46 -5.82 -23.45
CA LYS A 278 12.82 -4.81 -22.58
C LYS A 278 11.55 -4.21 -23.20
N LYS A 279 11.53 -3.99 -24.51
CA LYS A 279 10.34 -3.45 -25.18
C LYS A 279 9.19 -4.45 -25.07
N LYS A 280 9.47 -5.73 -25.33
CA LYS A 280 8.48 -6.79 -25.21
C LYS A 280 8.01 -6.99 -23.76
N GLN A 281 8.92 -6.89 -22.78
CA GLN A 281 8.54 -6.92 -21.36
C GLN A 281 7.59 -5.78 -20.99
N ASN A 282 7.87 -4.57 -21.46
CA ASN A 282 7.00 -3.42 -21.21
C ASN A 282 5.63 -3.57 -21.88
N GLU A 283 5.55 -4.06 -23.12
CA GLU A 283 4.28 -4.33 -23.79
C GLU A 283 3.43 -5.34 -23.01
N LEU A 284 4.02 -6.46 -22.58
CA LEU A 284 3.34 -7.49 -21.79
C LEU A 284 2.90 -6.97 -20.42
N MET A 285 3.75 -6.19 -19.74
CA MET A 285 3.41 -5.60 -18.46
C MET A 285 2.29 -4.57 -18.58
N GLN A 286 2.25 -3.79 -19.67
CA GLN A 286 1.16 -2.85 -19.91
C GLN A 286 -0.18 -3.58 -20.06
N GLU A 287 -0.22 -4.72 -20.77
CA GLU A 287 -1.43 -5.54 -20.84
C GLU A 287 -1.88 -6.05 -19.45
N ILE A 288 -0.93 -6.46 -18.59
CA ILE A 288 -1.23 -6.84 -17.20
C ILE A 288 -1.84 -5.67 -16.42
N ILE A 289 -1.27 -4.46 -16.55
CA ILE A 289 -1.77 -3.25 -15.90
C ILE A 289 -3.16 -2.86 -16.39
N ASN A 290 -3.43 -2.97 -17.69
CA ASN A 290 -4.77 -2.70 -18.23
C ASN A 290 -5.82 -3.63 -17.63
N ILE A 291 -5.50 -4.93 -17.50
CA ILE A 291 -6.39 -5.89 -16.82
C ILE A 291 -6.58 -5.51 -15.34
N ALA A 292 -5.53 -5.06 -14.66
CA ALA A 292 -5.62 -4.61 -13.27
C ALA A 292 -6.53 -3.38 -13.10
N GLN A 293 -6.40 -2.41 -14.00
CA GLN A 293 -7.25 -1.22 -14.06
C GLN A 293 -8.72 -1.64 -14.21
N GLU A 294 -9.02 -2.50 -15.17
CA GLU A 294 -10.37 -2.99 -15.45
C GLU A 294 -10.96 -3.82 -14.30
N ASN A 295 -10.16 -4.62 -13.60
CA ASN A 295 -10.66 -5.49 -12.54
C ASN A 295 -10.72 -4.80 -11.18
N PHE A 296 -9.97 -3.73 -10.95
CA PHE A 296 -9.95 -2.97 -9.70
C PHE A 296 -9.73 -3.88 -8.47
N TYR A 297 -8.58 -4.56 -8.40
CA TYR A 297 -8.31 -5.57 -7.36
C TYR A 297 -8.11 -5.01 -5.95
N ALA A 298 -7.63 -3.77 -5.85
CA ALA A 298 -7.29 -3.14 -4.59
C ALA A 298 -7.66 -1.65 -4.59
N ILE A 299 -7.98 -1.14 -3.40
CA ILE A 299 -8.43 0.23 -3.17
C ILE A 299 -7.27 1.01 -2.57
N GLY A 300 -6.89 2.14 -3.17
CA GLY A 300 -5.91 3.08 -2.62
C GLY A 300 -6.59 4.21 -1.84
N THR A 301 -5.81 4.94 -1.05
CA THR A 301 -6.27 6.10 -0.28
C THR A 301 -5.68 7.39 -0.86
N VAL A 302 -4.46 7.74 -0.46
CA VAL A 302 -3.73 8.94 -0.91
C VAL A 302 -2.33 8.58 -1.37
N ASN A 303 -1.74 9.40 -2.23
CA ASN A 303 -0.34 9.26 -2.59
C ASN A 303 0.58 9.54 -1.39
N ASN A 304 1.89 9.37 -1.57
CA ASN A 304 2.86 9.50 -0.50
C ASN A 304 3.58 10.85 -0.52
N LEU A 305 3.97 11.33 0.67
CA LEU A 305 5.01 12.34 0.77
C LEU A 305 6.39 11.77 0.37
N PRO A 306 7.30 12.61 -0.17
CA PRO A 306 8.70 12.25 -0.30
C PRO A 306 9.32 11.87 1.04
N ASN A 307 10.21 10.88 1.02
CA ASN A 307 10.87 10.39 2.23
C ASN A 307 11.83 11.45 2.80
N THR A 308 11.79 11.66 4.12
CA THR A 308 12.65 12.65 4.79
C THR A 308 13.94 11.98 5.28
N VAL A 309 15.08 12.56 4.92
CA VAL A 309 16.40 12.05 5.29
C VAL A 309 17.23 13.15 5.94
N ILE A 310 17.76 12.87 7.12
CA ILE A 310 18.77 13.70 7.79
C ILE A 310 20.15 13.27 7.32
N VAL A 311 20.96 14.24 6.89
CA VAL A 311 22.32 14.02 6.41
C VAL A 311 23.25 15.07 7.02
N ASN A 312 24.29 14.65 7.72
CA ASN A 312 25.31 15.56 8.27
C ASN A 312 25.94 16.40 7.16
N GLU A 313 26.09 17.70 7.42
CA GLU A 313 26.59 18.68 6.45
C GLU A 313 28.02 18.42 6.00
N LYS A 314 28.80 17.61 6.72
CA LYS A 314 30.16 17.20 6.33
C LYS A 314 30.18 15.88 5.57
N LEU A 315 29.07 15.15 5.52
CA LEU A 315 28.99 13.88 4.81
C LEU A 315 28.81 14.14 3.31
N ARG A 316 29.76 13.68 2.52
CA ARG A 316 29.85 13.88 1.07
C ARG A 316 29.50 12.59 0.31
N ASN A 317 29.26 12.72 -0.99
CA ASN A 317 28.81 11.65 -1.90
C ASN A 317 27.47 10.99 -1.53
N VAL A 318 26.62 11.67 -0.75
CA VAL A 318 25.25 11.23 -0.52
C VAL A 318 24.42 11.58 -1.77
N PRO A 319 23.80 10.60 -2.45
CA PRO A 319 23.04 10.85 -3.67
C PRO A 319 21.73 11.60 -3.39
N GLU A 320 21.45 12.61 -4.20
CA GLU A 320 20.26 13.47 -4.05
C GLU A 320 18.99 12.84 -4.65
N GLY A 321 19.09 12.19 -5.81
CA GLY A 321 17.95 11.61 -6.52
C GLY A 321 17.68 10.13 -6.23
N MET A 322 18.33 9.53 -5.22
CA MET A 322 18.08 8.13 -4.91
C MET A 322 16.70 7.98 -4.25
N PRO A 323 15.81 7.14 -4.79
CA PRO A 323 14.49 6.98 -4.22
C PRO A 323 14.52 6.11 -2.95
N GLU A 324 13.50 6.25 -2.10
CA GLU A 324 13.24 5.30 -1.03
C GLU A 324 12.51 4.08 -1.60
N SER A 325 13.09 2.89 -1.46
CA SER A 325 12.51 1.66 -1.99
C SER A 325 12.95 0.44 -1.21
N TYR A 326 11.98 -0.41 -0.87
CA TYR A 326 12.26 -1.73 -0.30
C TYR A 326 12.97 -2.63 -1.33
N ASN A 327 12.55 -2.59 -2.60
CA ASN A 327 13.05 -3.47 -3.65
C ASN A 327 14.48 -3.13 -4.07
N LEU A 328 14.84 -1.84 -4.07
CA LEU A 328 16.22 -1.41 -4.25
C LEU A 328 17.05 -1.53 -2.97
N MET A 329 16.44 -1.98 -1.86
CA MET A 329 17.07 -2.13 -0.55
C MET A 329 17.75 -0.84 -0.06
N THR A 330 17.09 0.31 -0.20
CA THR A 330 17.64 1.60 0.27
C THR A 330 18.06 1.48 1.76
N PRO A 331 19.29 1.88 2.14
CA PRO A 331 20.28 2.69 1.41
C PRO A 331 21.36 1.92 0.61
N ALA A 332 21.22 0.63 0.33
CA ALA A 332 22.25 -0.15 -0.37
C ALA A 332 22.73 0.47 -1.71
N PRO A 333 21.86 1.04 -2.58
CA PRO A 333 22.29 1.66 -3.83
C PRO A 333 23.16 2.91 -3.64
N MET A 334 23.20 3.50 -2.45
CA MET A 334 24.14 4.59 -2.13
C MET A 334 25.60 4.16 -2.20
N ARG A 335 25.87 2.83 -2.19
CA ARG A 335 27.23 2.27 -2.10
C ARG A 335 28.00 2.89 -0.94
N VAL A 336 27.49 2.73 0.28
CA VAL A 336 27.92 3.47 1.48
C VAL A 336 29.44 3.51 1.75
N GLY A 337 30.24 2.60 1.16
CA GLY A 337 31.70 2.66 1.17
C GLY A 337 32.32 3.84 0.39
N GLN A 338 31.56 4.53 -0.46
CA GLN A 338 32.01 5.72 -1.22
C GLN A 338 31.78 7.05 -0.48
N LEU A 339 31.06 7.02 0.65
CA LEU A 339 30.79 8.20 1.47
C LEU A 339 32.06 8.61 2.21
N TRP A 340 32.28 9.91 2.35
CA TRP A 340 33.43 10.45 3.06
C TRP A 340 33.06 11.73 3.82
N PHE A 341 33.84 12.05 4.86
CA PHE A 341 33.68 13.28 5.62
C PHE A 341 34.63 14.35 5.13
N ASP A 342 34.08 15.53 4.88
CA ASP A 342 34.86 16.74 4.65
C ASP A 342 35.49 17.19 5.97
N ASN A 343 36.82 17.18 6.02
CA ASN A 343 37.61 17.54 7.20
C ASN A 343 37.98 19.04 7.22
N LYS A 344 37.44 19.83 6.29
CA LYS A 344 37.68 21.27 6.21
C LYS A 344 36.86 22.07 7.20
#